data_AF-A0A0N5B4D2-F1
#
_entry.id   AF-A0A0N5B4D2-F1
#
_cell.length_a   1.000
_cell.length_b   1.000
_cell.length_c   1.000
_cell.angle_alpha   90.00
_cell.angle_beta   90.00
_cell.angle_gamma   90.00
#
_symmetry.space_group_name_H-M   'P 1'
#
loop_
_entity.id
_entity.type
_entity.pdbx_description
1 polymer ?
#
loop_
_entity_poly.entity_id
_entity_poly.type
_entity_poly.pdbx_seq_one_letter_code
_entity_poly.pdbx_strand_id
1 'polypeptide(L)'
;MDRITWYQQGESMEDLLCQAGNVGIYDGDLKQSAFEQGTASLTLQRIIWADSHDPDCRLVLHHSLVNKIDKHHKSMFSKGGKIIVHLDKPPSKLNNGPVQHSTFNSLRLVFKSGGEDEFYKKYMEALSRQTWKRNSSSSSSGGSRSSSNATNHHPSTFNTPNTTTTTSSSSRVVGIGGIERRINEHHARTHENISQVRS
;
A
#
# COMPACT_ATOMS: atom_id res chain seq x y z
N MET A 1 -15.83 15.25 3.64
CA MET A 1 -16.11 13.86 3.19
C MET A 1 -15.75 13.61 1.73
N ASP A 2 -15.62 14.64 0.90
CA ASP A 2 -15.12 14.65 -0.49
C ASP A 2 -13.65 14.21 -0.69
N ARG A 3 -13.04 13.60 0.33
CA ARG A 3 -11.70 13.00 0.31
C ARG A 3 -11.74 11.48 0.42
N ILE A 4 -12.93 10.93 0.59
CA ILE A 4 -13.18 9.50 0.61
C ILE A 4 -13.54 9.04 -0.79
N THR A 5 -13.04 7.88 -1.19
CA THR A 5 -13.33 7.24 -2.47
C THR A 5 -13.96 5.87 -2.26
N TRP A 6 -14.63 5.35 -3.27
CA TRP A 6 -15.03 3.94 -3.30
C TRP A 6 -13.80 3.04 -3.41
N TYR A 7 -13.82 1.93 -2.69
CA TYR A 7 -12.80 0.88 -2.82
C TYR A 7 -12.79 0.34 -4.25
N GLN A 8 -11.62 0.24 -4.86
CA GLN A 8 -11.47 -0.28 -6.22
C GLN A 8 -11.04 -1.75 -6.17
N GLN A 9 -11.71 -2.60 -6.96
CA GLN A 9 -11.31 -4.00 -7.10
C GLN A 9 -9.95 -4.09 -7.80
N GLY A 10 -9.04 -4.92 -7.28
CA GLY A 10 -7.70 -5.11 -7.84
C GLY A 10 -6.60 -4.21 -7.26
N GLU A 11 -6.90 -3.39 -6.24
CA GLU A 11 -5.84 -2.70 -5.49
C GLU A 11 -4.92 -3.68 -4.76
N SER A 12 -3.66 -3.28 -4.56
CA SER A 12 -2.67 -4.08 -3.84
C SER A 12 -3.17 -4.50 -2.47
N MET A 13 -2.92 -5.76 -2.10
CA MET A 13 -3.15 -6.25 -0.75
C MET A 13 -2.22 -5.53 0.22
N GLU A 14 -2.80 -5.00 1.29
CA GLU A 14 -2.08 -4.33 2.36
C GLU A 14 -2.29 -5.10 3.65
N ASP A 15 -1.24 -5.14 4.48
CA ASP A 15 -1.34 -5.76 5.79
C ASP A 15 -2.26 -4.95 6.71
N LEU A 16 -3.17 -5.67 7.35
CA LEU A 16 -4.10 -5.10 8.31
C LEU A 16 -3.39 -4.89 9.65
N LEU A 17 -3.49 -3.66 10.18
CA LEU A 17 -2.94 -3.31 11.49
C LEU A 17 -3.92 -3.59 12.63
N CYS A 18 -5.19 -3.22 12.45
CA CYS A 18 -6.30 -3.52 13.35
C CYS A 18 -7.66 -3.27 12.68
N GLN A 19 -8.73 -3.73 13.32
CA GLN A 19 -10.12 -3.53 12.91
C GLN A 19 -10.98 -3.15 14.10
N ALA A 20 -12.02 -2.36 13.83
CA ALA A 20 -13.08 -2.06 14.79
C ALA A 20 -14.45 -2.15 14.11
N GLY A 21 -15.36 -2.94 14.68
CA GLY A 21 -16.74 -3.06 14.24
C GLY A 21 -17.64 -1.98 14.84
N ASN A 22 -18.84 -1.82 14.28
CA ASN A 22 -19.85 -0.84 14.69
C ASN A 22 -19.29 0.59 14.74
N VAL A 23 -18.52 0.94 13.71
CA VAL A 23 -17.96 2.28 13.51
C VAL A 23 -18.83 3.03 12.51
N GLY A 24 -19.28 4.22 12.89
CA GLY A 24 -19.92 5.17 11.99
C GLY A 24 -18.93 6.20 11.47
N ILE A 25 -19.13 6.66 10.24
CA ILE A 25 -18.33 7.73 9.62
C ILE A 25 -19.21 8.95 9.38
N TYR A 26 -18.76 10.12 9.85
CA TYR A 26 -19.51 11.38 9.70
C TYR A 26 -18.64 12.44 9.00
N ASP A 27 -19.29 13.23 8.14
CA ASP A 27 -18.67 14.39 7.52
C ASP A 27 -18.61 15.57 8.49
N GLY A 28 -17.39 15.99 8.87
CA GLY A 28 -17.17 17.04 9.84
C GLY A 28 -18.05 16.89 11.09
N ASP A 29 -18.82 17.94 11.39
CA ASP A 29 -19.70 17.97 12.55
C ASP A 29 -21.17 17.64 12.27
N LEU A 30 -21.48 17.11 11.08
CA LEU A 30 -22.84 16.67 10.75
C LEU A 30 -23.34 15.64 11.76
N LYS A 31 -24.59 15.81 12.21
CA LYS A 31 -25.23 14.93 13.20
C LYS A 31 -25.67 13.59 12.63
N GLN A 32 -25.89 13.53 11.32
CA GLN A 32 -26.42 12.37 10.62
C GLN A 32 -25.42 11.95 9.55
N SER A 33 -25.39 10.65 9.26
CA SER A 33 -24.63 10.07 8.17
C SER A 33 -25.39 8.90 7.59
N ALA A 34 -25.15 8.59 6.31
CA ALA A 34 -25.60 7.34 5.71
C ALA A 34 -24.72 6.15 6.13
N PHE A 35 -23.52 6.41 6.67
CA PHE A 35 -22.48 5.42 6.94
C PHE A 35 -22.35 5.15 8.45
N GLU A 36 -23.44 4.71 9.08
CA GLU A 36 -23.53 4.67 10.55
C GLU A 36 -23.07 3.36 11.19
N GLN A 37 -23.01 2.28 10.41
CA GLN A 37 -22.76 0.93 10.92
C GLN A 37 -21.88 0.14 9.95
N GLY A 38 -20.58 0.18 10.19
CA GLY A 38 -19.62 -0.59 9.42
C GLY A 38 -18.42 -1.05 10.23
N THR A 39 -17.52 -1.74 9.56
CA THR A 39 -16.21 -2.13 10.09
C THR A 39 -15.14 -1.23 9.53
N ALA A 40 -14.44 -0.51 10.41
CA ALA A 40 -13.26 0.25 10.05
C ALA A 40 -12.01 -0.64 10.15
N SER A 41 -11.28 -0.74 9.05
CA SER A 41 -10.04 -1.49 8.90
C SER A 41 -8.90 -0.52 8.70
N LEU A 42 -7.85 -0.62 9.50
CA LEU A 42 -6.66 0.22 9.39
C LEU A 42 -5.52 -0.58 8.76
N THR A 43 -4.88 0.00 7.76
CA THR A 43 -3.66 -0.53 7.13
C THR A 43 -2.51 0.46 7.36
N LEU A 44 -1.35 0.24 6.72
CA LEU A 44 -0.28 1.24 6.69
C LEU A 44 -0.56 2.44 5.77
N GLN A 45 -1.43 2.29 4.75
CA GLN A 45 -1.62 3.32 3.71
C GLN A 45 -2.97 4.01 3.76
N ARG A 46 -4.00 3.33 4.29
CA ARG A 46 -5.39 3.79 4.25
C ARG A 46 -6.24 3.21 5.37
N ILE A 47 -7.34 3.91 5.64
CA ILE A 47 -8.50 3.34 6.32
C ILE A 47 -9.47 2.83 5.26
N ILE A 48 -9.98 1.63 5.46
CA ILE A 48 -11.05 1.04 4.66
C ILE A 48 -12.23 0.82 5.59
N TRP A 49 -13.37 1.41 5.26
CA TRP A 49 -14.63 1.18 5.96
C TRP A 49 -15.55 0.35 5.07
N ALA A 50 -16.10 -0.73 5.62
CA ALA A 50 -17.06 -1.57 4.93
C ALA A 50 -18.40 -1.50 5.65
N ASP A 51 -19.47 -1.24 4.91
CA ASP A 51 -20.83 -1.25 5.46
C ASP A 51 -21.19 -2.66 5.97
N SER A 52 -22.02 -2.72 7.02
CA SER A 52 -22.41 -4.00 7.63
C SER A 52 -23.55 -4.70 6.89
N HIS A 53 -24.30 -3.98 6.07
CA HIS A 53 -25.47 -4.48 5.33
C HIS A 53 -25.19 -4.58 3.84
N ASP A 54 -24.30 -3.75 3.30
CA ASP A 54 -23.89 -3.76 1.89
C ASP A 54 -22.38 -4.06 1.75
N PRO A 55 -21.99 -5.28 1.38
CA PRO A 55 -20.57 -5.65 1.23
C PRO A 55 -19.85 -4.92 0.10
N ASP A 56 -20.59 -4.38 -0.89
CA ASP A 56 -20.02 -3.60 -1.99
C ASP A 56 -19.81 -2.12 -1.59
N CYS A 57 -20.52 -1.66 -0.55
CA CYS A 57 -20.34 -0.33 0.01
C CYS A 57 -19.06 -0.27 0.86
N ARG A 58 -17.94 0.02 0.20
CA ARG A 58 -16.62 0.14 0.83
C ARG A 58 -16.00 1.50 0.53
N LEU A 59 -15.69 2.22 1.59
CA LEU A 59 -15.13 3.56 1.57
C LEU A 59 -13.65 3.54 1.94
N VAL A 60 -12.86 4.36 1.27
CA VAL A 60 -11.41 4.44 1.45
C VAL A 60 -11.01 5.87 1.79
N LEU A 61 -10.23 6.02 2.86
CA LEU A 61 -9.51 7.25 3.18
C LEU A 61 -8.00 6.97 3.13
N HIS A 62 -7.30 7.61 2.19
CA HIS A 62 -5.85 7.48 2.07
C HIS A 62 -5.11 8.35 3.11
N HIS A 63 -4.07 7.80 3.73
CA HIS A 63 -3.31 8.48 4.80
C HIS A 63 -2.58 9.73 4.33
N SER A 64 -2.26 9.84 3.04
CA SER A 64 -1.63 11.06 2.50
C SER A 64 -2.51 12.31 2.59
N LEU A 65 -3.82 12.14 2.80
CA LEU A 65 -4.77 13.24 2.95
C LEU A 65 -4.93 13.67 4.41
N VAL A 66 -4.31 12.95 5.34
CA VAL A 66 -4.49 13.13 6.78
C VAL A 66 -3.43 14.09 7.30
N ASN A 67 -3.88 15.21 7.84
CA ASN A 67 -3.02 16.23 8.45
C ASN A 67 -2.74 15.88 9.92
N LYS A 68 -3.80 15.63 10.69
CA LYS A 68 -3.73 15.25 12.10
C LYS A 68 -4.93 14.44 12.52
N ILE A 69 -4.82 13.75 13.66
CA ILE A 69 -5.93 13.05 14.29
C ILE A 69 -6.05 13.47 15.76
N ASP A 70 -7.28 13.70 16.21
CA ASP A 70 -7.61 14.04 17.59
C ASP A 70 -8.55 12.96 18.16
N LYS A 71 -8.23 12.45 19.36
CA LYS A 71 -9.11 11.51 20.06
C LYS A 71 -9.97 12.24 21.08
N HIS A 72 -11.28 12.08 20.99
CA HIS A 72 -12.19 12.52 22.04
C HIS A 72 -12.66 11.29 22.82
N HIS A 73 -12.33 11.29 24.11
CA HIS A 73 -12.77 10.25 25.03
C HIS A 73 -14.29 10.31 25.22
N LYS A 74 -14.82 9.18 25.68
CA LYS A 74 -16.25 8.97 25.93
C LYS A 74 -16.84 10.15 26.71
N SER A 75 -17.96 10.67 26.23
CA SER A 75 -18.85 11.43 27.10
C SER A 75 -19.43 10.45 28.13
N MET A 76 -19.78 10.94 29.32
CA MET A 76 -20.39 10.15 30.41
C MET A 76 -21.61 9.32 29.95
N PHE A 77 -22.23 9.69 28.83
CA PHE A 77 -23.41 9.03 28.26
C PHE A 77 -23.15 8.23 26.96
N SER A 78 -21.93 8.24 26.41
CA SER A 78 -21.61 7.54 25.16
C SER A 78 -20.88 6.22 25.40
N LYS A 79 -21.37 5.12 24.82
CA LYS A 79 -20.77 3.78 24.97
C LYS A 79 -19.36 3.62 24.37
N GLY A 80 -18.98 4.47 23.42
CA GLY A 80 -17.63 4.51 22.86
C GLY A 80 -17.17 5.90 22.44
N GLY A 81 -15.87 6.03 22.16
CA GLY A 81 -15.24 7.29 21.81
C GLY A 81 -15.34 7.67 20.34
N LYS A 82 -14.73 8.80 19.99
CA LYS A 82 -14.64 9.28 18.61
C LYS A 82 -13.22 9.72 18.27
N ILE A 83 -12.80 9.44 17.04
CA ILE A 83 -11.56 9.94 16.46
C ILE A 83 -11.93 10.96 15.39
N ILE A 84 -11.40 12.17 15.49
CA ILE A 84 -11.54 13.22 14.49
C ILE A 84 -10.29 13.22 13.64
N VAL A 85 -10.45 13.01 12.34
CA VAL A 85 -9.39 13.01 11.34
C VAL A 85 -9.48 14.31 10.58
N HIS A 86 -8.47 15.18 10.72
CA HIS A 86 -8.40 16.43 9.98
C HIS A 86 -7.67 16.19 8.67
N LEU A 87 -8.27 16.66 7.59
CA LEU A 87 -7.89 16.34 6.22
C LEU A 87 -7.38 17.59 5.50
N ASP A 88 -6.36 17.40 4.69
CA ASP A 88 -5.89 18.44 3.77
C ASP A 88 -6.92 18.68 2.65
N LYS A 89 -6.64 19.66 1.79
CA LYS A 89 -7.52 19.99 0.66
C LYS A 89 -7.75 18.75 -0.22
N PRO A 90 -8.95 18.59 -0.78
CA PRO A 90 -9.22 17.48 -1.68
C PRO A 90 -8.28 17.55 -2.89
N PRO A 91 -7.85 16.40 -3.44
CA PRO A 91 -7.09 16.38 -4.69
C PRO A 91 -7.86 17.10 -5.80
N SER A 92 -7.16 17.75 -6.73
CA SER A 92 -7.77 18.49 -7.85
C SER A 92 -8.49 17.61 -8.88
N LYS A 93 -8.35 16.29 -8.78
CA LYS A 93 -9.04 15.32 -9.64
C LYS A 93 -10.41 14.99 -9.05
N LEU A 94 -11.40 14.77 -9.92
CA LEU A 94 -12.72 14.27 -9.53
C LEU A 94 -12.53 13.02 -8.65
N ASN A 95 -13.00 13.08 -7.41
CA ASN A 95 -13.00 11.93 -6.51
C ASN A 95 -14.19 11.04 -6.86
N ASN A 96 -13.95 9.76 -7.14
CA ASN A 96 -15.02 8.75 -7.25
C ASN A 96 -15.51 8.36 -5.86
N GLY A 97 -16.03 9.34 -5.11
CA GLY A 97 -16.47 9.18 -3.73
C GLY A 97 -17.98 9.31 -3.58
N PRO A 98 -18.54 8.93 -2.41
CA PRO A 98 -19.97 9.11 -2.13
C PRO A 98 -20.38 10.58 -2.03
N VAL A 99 -19.44 11.48 -1.77
CA VAL A 99 -19.68 12.92 -1.58
C VAL A 99 -18.79 13.71 -2.54
N GLN A 100 -19.39 14.52 -3.41
CA GLN A 100 -18.66 15.29 -4.42
C GLN A 100 -18.04 16.57 -3.86
N HIS A 101 -18.69 17.18 -2.86
CA HIS A 101 -18.23 18.41 -2.24
C HIS A 101 -18.61 18.42 -0.76
N SER A 102 -17.66 18.80 0.10
CA SER A 102 -17.90 18.97 1.53
C SER A 102 -17.36 20.30 1.99
N THR A 103 -18.13 20.99 2.84
CA THR A 103 -17.68 22.23 3.51
C THR A 103 -16.71 21.95 4.66
N PHE A 104 -16.52 20.69 5.03
CA PHE A 104 -15.70 20.29 6.17
C PHE A 104 -14.36 19.70 5.73
N ASN A 105 -13.30 20.07 6.46
CA ASN A 105 -11.96 19.49 6.32
C ASN A 105 -11.69 18.45 7.41
N SER A 106 -12.73 17.79 7.91
CA SER A 106 -12.62 16.77 8.94
C SER A 106 -13.58 15.62 8.69
N LEU A 107 -13.18 14.46 9.19
CA LEU A 107 -13.93 13.21 9.17
C LEU A 107 -14.00 12.68 10.61
N ARG A 108 -15.15 12.20 11.05
CA ARG A 108 -15.25 11.57 12.38
C ARG A 108 -15.52 10.09 12.26
N LEU A 109 -14.69 9.30 12.93
CA LEU A 109 -14.91 7.88 13.19
C LEU A 109 -15.54 7.76 14.58
N VAL A 110 -16.78 7.26 14.65
CA VAL A 110 -17.55 7.13 15.89
C VAL A 110 -17.67 5.66 16.24
N PHE A 111 -17.06 5.26 17.35
CA PHE A 111 -16.98 3.85 17.76
C PHE A 111 -18.15 3.55 18.69
N LYS A 112 -19.15 2.78 18.25
CA LYS A 112 -20.34 2.48 19.06
C LYS A 112 -20.12 1.31 20.02
N SER A 113 -19.14 0.44 19.73
CA SER A 113 -18.83 -0.78 20.51
C SER A 113 -17.45 -0.79 21.17
N GLY A 114 -16.76 0.35 21.20
CA GLY A 114 -15.39 0.46 21.72
C GLY A 114 -14.32 0.17 20.65
N GLY A 115 -13.07 0.00 21.08
CA GLY A 115 -11.92 -0.24 20.20
C GLY A 115 -11.21 1.04 19.71
N GLU A 116 -11.73 2.21 20.09
CA GLU A 116 -11.18 3.51 19.70
C GLU A 116 -9.76 3.74 20.19
N ASP A 117 -9.40 3.22 21.37
CA ASP A 117 -8.09 3.45 21.99
C ASP A 117 -6.98 2.71 21.23
N GLU A 118 -7.22 1.43 20.92
CA GLU A 118 -6.31 0.64 20.11
C GLU A 118 -6.24 1.18 18.68
N PHE A 119 -7.39 1.48 18.08
CA PHE A 119 -7.46 2.03 16.73
C PHE A 119 -6.68 3.35 16.65
N TYR A 120 -6.88 4.27 17.59
CA TYR A 120 -6.15 5.54 17.64
C TYR A 120 -4.64 5.33 17.79
N LYS A 121 -4.21 4.44 18.70
CA LYS A 121 -2.79 4.14 18.91
C LYS A 121 -2.15 3.60 17.64
N LYS A 122 -2.79 2.63 16.98
CA LYS A 122 -2.31 2.05 15.71
C LYS A 122 -2.33 3.06 14.58
N TYR A 123 -3.32 3.95 14.55
CA TYR A 123 -3.41 4.98 13.52
C TYR A 123 -2.30 6.02 13.65
N MET A 124 -1.99 6.46 14.88
CA MET A 124 -0.81 7.30 15.16
C MET A 124 0.49 6.62 14.69
N GLU A 125 0.64 5.31 14.93
CA GLU A 125 1.79 4.54 14.46
C GLU A 125 1.86 4.47 12.93
N ALA A 126 0.73 4.22 12.26
CA ALA A 126 0.67 4.18 10.80
C ALA A 126 1.03 5.54 10.18
N LEU A 127 0.49 6.62 10.73
CA LEU A 127 0.75 7.98 10.25
C LEU A 127 2.20 8.42 10.47
N SER A 128 2.84 8.00 11.57
CA SER A 128 4.25 8.35 11.84
C SER A 128 5.22 7.67 10.86
N ARG A 129 4.87 6.48 10.34
CA ARG A 129 5.69 5.76 9.36
C ARG A 129 5.69 6.42 7.97
N GLN A 130 4.68 7.22 7.63
CA GLN A 130 4.57 7.95 6.37
C GLN A 130 4.90 7.10 5.13
N THR A 131 4.43 5.85 5.10
CA THR A 131 4.79 4.86 4.06
C THR A 131 4.46 5.35 2.65
N TRP A 132 3.40 6.15 2.49
CA TRP A 132 3.00 6.77 1.23
C TRP A 132 4.04 7.74 0.65
N LYS A 133 4.94 8.31 1.47
CA LYS A 133 6.03 9.18 0.99
C LYS A 133 7.26 8.41 0.52
N ARG A 134 7.44 7.18 1.00
CA ARG A 134 8.60 6.34 0.66
C ARG A 134 8.45 5.71 -0.73
N ASN A 135 7.22 5.45 -1.18
CA ASN A 135 6.98 4.88 -2.51
C ASN A 135 7.28 5.86 -3.67
N SER A 136 7.39 7.17 -3.40
CA SER A 136 7.75 8.17 -4.40
C SER A 136 9.26 8.36 -4.63
N SER A 137 10.14 7.65 -3.88
CA SER A 137 11.61 7.83 -3.96
C SER A 137 12.38 6.64 -4.54
N SER A 138 11.72 5.59 -5.04
CA SER A 138 12.39 4.44 -5.69
C SER A 138 12.71 4.64 -7.18
N SER A 139 12.69 5.87 -7.68
CA SER A 139 13.26 6.22 -9.00
C SER A 139 14.65 6.85 -8.84
N SER A 140 15.63 6.03 -8.47
CA SER A 140 17.06 6.28 -8.71
C SER A 140 17.68 4.95 -9.15
N SER A 141 18.50 4.81 -10.19
CA SER A 141 19.21 5.76 -11.03
C SER A 141 19.58 5.01 -12.33
N GLY A 142 19.10 5.46 -13.48
CA GLY A 142 19.61 5.02 -14.78
C GLY A 142 21.01 5.59 -14.96
N GLY A 143 22.03 4.79 -14.64
CA GLY A 143 23.44 5.17 -14.72
C GLY A 143 23.82 5.70 -16.10
N SER A 144 23.86 7.03 -16.24
CA SER A 144 24.37 7.71 -17.42
C SER A 144 25.88 7.86 -17.29
N ARG A 145 26.62 6.84 -17.73
CA ARG A 145 28.06 6.93 -17.96
C ARG A 145 28.32 7.55 -19.33
N SER A 146 28.34 8.87 -19.40
CA SER A 146 28.83 9.59 -20.57
C SER A 146 30.35 9.60 -20.54
N SER A 147 30.99 8.64 -21.22
CA SER A 147 32.43 8.66 -21.47
C SER A 147 32.72 9.52 -22.69
N SER A 148 33.56 10.52 -22.50
CA SER A 148 34.16 11.40 -23.48
C SER A 148 34.89 10.64 -24.60
N ASN A 149 34.51 10.88 -25.85
CA ASN A 149 35.24 10.44 -27.04
C ASN A 149 36.46 11.35 -27.28
N ALA A 150 37.66 10.77 -27.18
CA ALA A 150 38.89 11.36 -27.69
C ALA A 150 39.58 10.38 -28.66
N THR A 151 39.60 10.77 -29.93
CA THR A 151 40.65 10.62 -30.97
C THR A 151 41.40 9.28 -31.19
N ASN A 152 41.14 8.72 -32.38
CA ASN A 152 42.06 8.32 -33.48
C ASN A 152 43.29 7.40 -33.24
N HIS A 153 43.22 6.24 -33.94
CA HIS A 153 44.21 5.60 -34.85
C HIS A 153 45.60 5.11 -34.35
N HIS A 154 45.74 3.76 -34.32
CA HIS A 154 46.83 2.80 -34.68
C HIS A 154 48.25 3.36 -35.03
N PRO A 155 49.41 2.70 -34.69
CA PRO A 155 49.66 1.28 -35.03
C PRO A 155 50.61 0.37 -34.21
N SER A 156 50.46 -0.95 -34.50
CA SER A 156 51.52 -1.97 -34.65
C SER A 156 51.84 -2.98 -33.51
N THR A 157 51.78 -4.27 -33.88
CA THR A 157 52.65 -5.44 -33.59
C THR A 157 53.17 -5.75 -32.17
N PHE A 158 52.88 -6.94 -31.64
CA PHE A 158 53.81 -8.06 -31.33
C PHE A 158 53.19 -9.10 -30.36
N ASN A 159 53.54 -10.38 -30.57
CA ASN A 159 53.11 -11.58 -29.84
C ASN A 159 53.60 -11.66 -28.38
N THR A 160 52.86 -12.41 -27.54
CA THR A 160 53.29 -13.63 -26.78
C THR A 160 52.56 -13.73 -25.42
N PRO A 161 52.07 -14.91 -25.00
CA PRO A 161 51.27 -15.08 -23.77
C PRO A 161 52.15 -15.37 -22.54
N ASN A 162 51.72 -14.98 -21.33
CA ASN A 162 52.22 -15.54 -20.08
C ASN A 162 51.28 -15.31 -18.88
N THR A 163 51.50 -16.15 -17.88
CA THR A 163 50.59 -16.69 -16.87
C THR A 163 50.66 -15.93 -15.51
N THR A 164 49.53 -15.97 -14.78
CA THR A 164 49.37 -16.00 -13.29
C THR A 164 49.52 -14.73 -12.41
N THR A 165 48.48 -14.61 -11.55
CA THR A 165 48.43 -14.16 -10.14
C THR A 165 48.19 -12.67 -9.77
N THR A 166 46.99 -12.47 -9.19
CA THR A 166 46.64 -11.66 -8.01
C THR A 166 46.81 -10.14 -8.08
N THR A 167 45.71 -9.38 -7.97
CA THR A 167 45.19 -8.76 -6.73
C THR A 167 44.29 -7.56 -7.07
N SER A 168 43.23 -7.37 -6.29
CA SER A 168 42.50 -6.12 -6.04
C SER A 168 41.46 -5.59 -7.04
N SER A 169 40.23 -5.53 -6.51
CA SER A 169 39.23 -4.46 -6.66
C SER A 169 38.59 -4.19 -8.03
N SER A 170 37.26 -4.34 -7.99
CA SER A 170 36.27 -3.57 -8.75
C SER A 170 35.92 -4.06 -10.16
N SER A 171 34.69 -4.57 -10.24
CA SER A 171 33.70 -4.18 -11.24
C SER A 171 34.14 -4.21 -12.71
N ARG A 172 33.69 -5.24 -13.44
CA ARG A 172 32.70 -5.07 -14.53
C ARG A 172 32.43 -6.39 -15.25
N VAL A 173 31.15 -6.74 -15.29
CA VAL A 173 30.36 -7.18 -16.45
C VAL A 173 31.15 -7.73 -17.64
N VAL A 174 31.02 -9.03 -17.86
CA VAL A 174 31.11 -9.68 -19.18
C VAL A 174 29.80 -10.43 -19.39
N GLY A 175 29.18 -10.17 -20.54
CA GLY A 175 27.90 -10.76 -20.94
C GLY A 175 28.07 -11.95 -21.87
N ILE A 176 26.90 -12.50 -22.22
CA ILE A 176 26.63 -13.48 -23.29
C ILE A 176 27.08 -14.90 -22.94
N GLY A 177 26.14 -15.67 -22.39
CA GLY A 177 26.23 -17.13 -22.26
C GLY A 177 24.83 -17.69 -22.02
N GLY A 178 24.39 -18.59 -22.90
CA GLY A 178 23.05 -19.18 -22.88
C GLY A 178 22.71 -19.89 -21.57
N ILE A 179 21.45 -19.80 -21.19
CA ILE A 179 20.82 -20.72 -20.24
C ILE A 179 19.75 -21.45 -21.02
N GLU A 180 20.25 -22.37 -21.83
CA GLU A 180 19.49 -23.49 -22.33
C GLU A 180 19.03 -24.33 -21.12
N ARG A 181 17.74 -24.69 -21.14
CA ARG A 181 17.23 -26.03 -20.81
C ARG A 181 17.56 -26.59 -19.41
N ARG A 182 16.58 -26.44 -18.50
CA ARG A 182 16.07 -27.39 -17.48
C ARG A 182 15.23 -26.55 -16.51
N ILE A 183 13.93 -26.72 -16.36
CA ILE A 183 13.29 -27.84 -15.66
C ILE A 183 11.90 -28.05 -16.29
N ASN A 184 11.80 -28.99 -17.22
CA ASN A 184 10.54 -29.56 -17.71
C ASN A 184 10.60 -31.06 -17.39
N GLU A 185 10.77 -31.39 -16.11
CA GLU A 185 11.05 -32.75 -15.62
C GLU A 185 10.49 -32.97 -14.20
N HIS A 186 9.25 -32.51 -13.95
CA HIS A 186 8.49 -33.00 -12.79
C HIS A 186 6.99 -33.18 -13.08
N HIS A 187 6.66 -33.66 -14.28
CA HIS A 187 5.32 -34.12 -14.70
C HIS A 187 5.27 -35.64 -14.95
N ALA A 188 6.01 -36.45 -14.18
CA ALA A 188 5.97 -37.90 -14.33
C ALA A 188 6.25 -38.63 -13.00
N ARG A 189 5.22 -38.67 -12.15
CA ARG A 189 4.95 -39.54 -10.97
C ARG A 189 4.01 -38.70 -10.09
N THR A 190 2.69 -38.82 -10.15
CA THR A 190 1.88 -40.00 -9.84
C THR A 190 0.49 -39.84 -10.46
N HIS A 191 0.26 -40.46 -11.61
CA HIS A 191 -1.07 -40.71 -12.14
C HIS A 191 -1.21 -42.22 -12.29
N GLU A 192 -1.29 -42.95 -11.18
CA GLU A 192 -1.78 -44.32 -11.14
C GLU A 192 -2.46 -44.59 -9.79
N ASN A 193 -3.75 -44.27 -9.70
CA ASN A 193 -4.69 -45.26 -9.15
C ASN A 193 -6.09 -45.00 -9.70
N ILE A 194 -6.39 -45.73 -10.76
CA ILE A 194 -7.69 -45.88 -11.41
C ILE A 194 -8.55 -46.78 -10.52
N SER A 195 -9.72 -46.26 -10.16
CA SER A 195 -11.04 -46.90 -10.29
C SER A 195 -11.13 -48.44 -10.19
N GLN A 196 -11.79 -48.91 -9.12
CA GLN A 196 -12.76 -50.03 -9.02
C GLN A 196 -12.91 -50.27 -7.49
N VAL A 197 -14.10 -50.35 -6.89
CA VAL A 197 -15.00 -51.51 -6.96
C VAL A 197 -16.44 -51.02 -6.70
N ARG A 198 -17.31 -51.20 -7.71
CA ARG A 198 -18.74 -51.46 -7.50
C ARG A 198 -18.87 -52.95 -7.18
N SER A 199 -19.56 -53.28 -6.09
CA SER A 199 -20.29 -54.54 -5.90
C SER A 199 -21.40 -54.25 -4.91
#